data_AF-A0A6D2IRY3-F1
#
_entry.id   AF-A0A6D2IRY3-F1
#
_cell.length_a   1.000
_cell.length_b   1.000
_cell.length_c   1.000
_cell.angle_alpha   90.00
_cell.angle_beta   90.00
_cell.angle_gamma   90.00
#
_symmetry.space_group_name_H-M   'P 1'
#
loop_
_entity.id
_entity.type
_entity.pdbx_description
1 polymer ?
#
loop_
_entity_poly.entity_id
_entity_poly.type
_entity_poly.pdbx_seq_one_letter_code
_entity_poly.pdbx_strand_id
1 'polypeptide(L)'
;MANFTKLADVSTNKHDSIVLVRVSKMWDTLEADLGEGLSFLFVDDQGTKMHAFVEQGNQMNRVPFDGSKKEDCSNVQHRSHTCSGSDVFIPLDILPYEYVLGDSSNVENSFTRDFLGFIFEVNITKLTEDDSIPRNALNDDPKITNSIDFTLQDNDGARIICRAKGALGAKFLRFWLYYGKTESIVCLLTDWRILDIDDPVHVQSEEGISTFEFNPIGLDEVDYFTEIMCSSDPDSEEEEDEEMEFDYFNGCKSENKK
;
A
#
# COMPACT_ATOMS: atom_id res chain seq x y z
N MET A 1 36.79 1.84 -7.18
CA MET A 1 35.41 2.24 -6.85
C MET A 1 34.53 1.71 -7.96
N ALA A 2 33.57 0.85 -7.66
CA ALA A 2 32.57 0.45 -8.65
C ALA A 2 31.67 1.66 -8.93
N ASN A 3 31.43 1.95 -10.20
CA ASN A 3 30.56 3.06 -10.59
C ASN A 3 29.13 2.51 -10.67
N PHE A 4 28.33 2.77 -9.64
CA PHE A 4 26.95 2.28 -9.57
C PHE A 4 26.00 3.26 -10.27
N THR A 5 25.17 2.73 -11.16
CA THR A 5 24.09 3.47 -11.82
C THR A 5 22.91 3.59 -10.85
N LYS A 6 22.26 4.77 -10.81
CA LYS A 6 21.00 4.93 -10.06
C LYS A 6 19.89 4.13 -10.71
N LEU A 7 18.92 3.66 -9.92
CA LEU A 7 17.86 2.81 -10.47
C LEU A 7 17.00 3.55 -11.50
N ALA A 8 16.72 4.83 -11.27
CA ALA A 8 16.01 5.71 -12.20
C ALA A 8 16.75 5.96 -13.55
N ASP A 9 18.07 5.71 -13.61
CA ASP A 9 18.89 5.92 -14.80
C ASP A 9 19.06 4.64 -15.65
N VAL A 10 18.53 3.52 -15.18
CA VAL A 10 18.51 2.24 -15.87
C VAL A 10 17.53 2.32 -17.03
N SER A 11 18.00 2.01 -18.23
CA SER A 11 17.15 1.98 -19.43
C SER A 11 17.55 0.85 -20.35
N THR A 12 16.62 0.43 -21.20
CA THR A 12 16.81 -0.64 -22.18
C THR A 12 17.93 -0.36 -23.19
N ASN A 13 18.30 0.91 -23.37
CA ASN A 13 19.34 1.36 -24.30
C ASN A 13 20.75 1.41 -23.67
N LYS A 14 20.86 1.27 -22.34
CA LYS A 14 22.16 1.23 -21.64
C LYS A 14 22.48 -0.21 -21.24
N HIS A 15 23.36 -0.83 -22.01
CA HIS A 15 23.91 -2.15 -21.66
C HIS A 15 24.97 -2.00 -20.54
N ASP A 16 25.14 -3.06 -19.73
CA ASP A 16 26.17 -3.17 -18.68
C ASP A 16 26.06 -2.17 -17.50
N SER A 17 24.84 -1.84 -17.08
CA SER A 17 24.62 -1.09 -15.84
C SER A 17 24.80 -1.99 -14.61
N ILE A 18 25.48 -1.48 -13.58
CA ILE A 18 25.59 -2.13 -12.27
C ILE A 18 24.85 -1.24 -11.28
N VAL A 19 23.82 -1.78 -10.63
CA VAL A 19 23.05 -1.05 -9.61
C VAL A 19 23.35 -1.61 -8.22
N LEU A 20 23.27 -0.74 -7.22
CA LEU A 20 23.27 -1.13 -5.81
C LEU A 20 21.85 -0.96 -5.28
N VAL A 21 21.19 -2.06 -4.94
CA VAL A 21 19.79 -2.08 -4.51
C VAL A 21 19.60 -3.02 -3.34
N ARG A 22 18.56 -2.75 -2.54
CA ARG A 22 18.04 -3.68 -1.54
C ARG A 22 16.89 -4.47 -2.14
N VAL A 23 16.81 -5.77 -1.85
CA VAL A 23 15.60 -6.54 -2.09
C VAL A 23 14.58 -6.16 -1.02
N SER A 24 13.51 -5.46 -1.42
CA SER A 24 12.41 -5.11 -0.54
C SER A 24 11.42 -6.27 -0.40
N LYS A 25 11.03 -6.88 -1.51
CA LYS A 25 10.09 -8.03 -1.55
C LYS A 25 10.57 -9.08 -2.55
N MET A 26 10.17 -10.33 -2.31
CA MET A 26 10.43 -11.49 -3.18
C MET A 26 9.17 -12.38 -3.18
N TRP A 27 8.74 -12.83 -4.35
CA TRP A 27 7.58 -13.72 -4.49
C TRP A 27 7.74 -14.65 -5.69
N ASP A 28 7.07 -15.80 -5.63
CA ASP A 28 6.96 -16.72 -6.75
C ASP A 28 6.07 -16.10 -7.83
N THR A 29 6.46 -16.23 -9.09
CA THR A 29 5.71 -15.75 -10.25
C THR A 29 5.51 -16.89 -11.23
N LEU A 30 4.25 -17.07 -11.65
CA LEU A 30 3.88 -17.97 -12.71
C LEU A 30 3.34 -17.12 -13.84
N GLU A 31 4.00 -17.13 -14.99
CA GLU A 31 3.50 -16.47 -16.20
C GLU A 31 3.30 -17.52 -17.30
N ALA A 32 2.21 -17.37 -18.06
CA ALA A 32 1.87 -18.33 -19.11
C ALA A 32 2.93 -18.39 -20.22
N ASP A 33 3.58 -17.26 -20.51
CA ASP A 33 4.56 -17.13 -21.61
C ASP A 33 6.01 -17.17 -21.12
N LEU A 34 6.31 -16.68 -19.91
CA LEU A 34 7.65 -16.68 -19.32
C LEU A 34 7.94 -17.90 -18.43
N GLY A 35 6.92 -18.68 -18.08
CA GLY A 35 7.04 -19.84 -17.20
C GLY A 35 7.07 -19.49 -15.71
N GLU A 36 7.56 -20.43 -14.90
CA GLU A 36 7.72 -20.24 -13.45
C GLU A 36 9.05 -19.52 -13.15
N GLY A 37 9.04 -18.64 -12.16
CA GLY A 37 10.22 -17.91 -11.73
C GLY A 37 10.04 -17.17 -10.41
N LEU A 38 11.03 -16.35 -10.05
CA LEU A 38 11.03 -15.50 -8.86
C LEU A 38 11.02 -14.04 -9.30
N SER A 39 10.10 -13.28 -8.73
CA SER A 39 10.06 -11.84 -8.86
C SER A 39 10.60 -11.14 -7.61
N PHE A 40 11.14 -9.95 -7.83
CA PHE A 40 11.76 -9.11 -6.81
C PHE A 40 11.28 -7.67 -6.96
N LEU A 41 11.08 -7.00 -5.84
CA LEU A 41 10.97 -5.55 -5.78
C LEU A 41 12.28 -5.00 -5.23
N PHE A 42 13.05 -4.35 -6.08
CA PHE A 42 14.28 -3.67 -5.69
C PHE A 42 14.01 -2.24 -5.30
N VAL A 43 14.76 -1.76 -4.30
CA VAL A 43 14.72 -0.36 -3.87
C VAL A 43 16.15 0.17 -3.75
N ASP A 44 16.41 1.34 -4.32
CA ASP A 44 17.70 2.03 -4.18
C ASP A 44 17.74 2.95 -2.94
N ASP A 45 18.87 3.64 -2.75
CA ASP A 45 19.06 4.54 -1.61
C ASP A 45 18.23 5.83 -1.69
N GLN A 46 17.59 6.11 -2.83
CA GLN A 46 16.66 7.22 -3.03
C GLN A 46 15.20 6.80 -2.83
N GLY A 47 14.93 5.52 -2.54
CA GLY A 47 13.58 4.98 -2.45
C GLY A 47 12.94 4.63 -3.80
N THR A 48 13.69 4.71 -4.91
CA THR A 48 13.18 4.32 -6.23
C THR A 48 12.92 2.82 -6.23
N LYS A 49 11.73 2.39 -6.65
CA LYS A 49 11.31 0.99 -6.70
C LYS A 49 11.38 0.44 -8.14
N MET A 50 11.81 -0.81 -8.32
CA MET A 50 11.81 -1.50 -9.62
C MET A 50 11.46 -2.98 -9.46
N HIS A 51 10.59 -3.49 -10.33
CA HIS A 51 10.30 -4.92 -10.44
C HIS A 51 11.32 -5.62 -11.33
N ALA A 52 11.78 -6.80 -10.91
CA ALA A 52 12.65 -7.68 -11.69
C ALA A 52 12.17 -9.13 -11.58
N PHE A 53 12.30 -9.90 -12.67
CA PHE A 53 11.90 -11.30 -12.74
C PHE A 53 13.07 -12.19 -13.17
N VAL A 54 13.17 -13.39 -12.56
CA VAL A 54 14.17 -14.41 -12.85
C VAL A 54 13.49 -15.77 -13.07
N GLU A 55 13.50 -16.23 -14.31
CA GLU A 55 13.02 -17.57 -14.70
C GLU A 55 13.69 -18.70 -13.89
N GLN A 56 12.93 -19.74 -13.54
CA GLN A 56 13.37 -20.86 -12.70
C GLN A 56 14.65 -21.54 -13.20
N GLY A 57 14.80 -21.70 -14.52
CA GLY A 57 16.01 -22.28 -15.14
C GLY A 57 17.28 -21.45 -14.92
N ASN A 58 17.15 -20.15 -14.63
CA ASN A 58 18.26 -19.23 -14.43
C ASN A 58 18.60 -19.00 -12.95
N GLN A 59 17.74 -19.43 -12.01
CA GLN A 59 17.93 -19.25 -10.57
C GLN A 59 19.18 -19.99 -10.05
N MET A 60 19.45 -21.20 -10.55
CA MET A 60 20.58 -22.04 -10.11
C MET A 60 21.95 -21.58 -10.62
N ASN A 61 21.99 -20.66 -11.59
CA ASN A 61 23.25 -20.27 -12.24
C ASN A 61 23.88 -19.00 -11.65
N ARG A 62 23.17 -18.15 -10.88
CA ARG A 62 23.63 -16.75 -10.64
C ARG A 62 23.28 -16.07 -9.33
N VAL A 63 22.62 -16.73 -8.38
CA VAL A 63 22.41 -16.14 -7.05
C VAL A 63 22.62 -17.21 -5.99
N PRO A 64 23.76 -17.23 -5.26
CA PRO A 64 23.84 -18.03 -4.06
C PRO A 64 22.91 -17.38 -3.02
N PHE A 65 21.66 -17.84 -2.96
CA PHE A 65 20.80 -17.61 -1.80
C PHE A 65 21.16 -18.64 -0.74
N ASP A 66 22.07 -18.26 0.16
CA ASP A 66 22.24 -18.96 1.42
C ASP A 66 21.41 -18.23 2.49
N GLY A 67 20.40 -18.90 3.03
CA GLY A 67 19.60 -18.42 4.18
C GLY A 67 20.39 -18.32 5.48
N SER A 68 21.71 -18.56 5.46
CA SER A 68 22.57 -18.64 6.63
C SER A 68 24.00 -18.13 6.38
N LYS A 69 24.16 -16.81 6.27
CA LYS A 69 25.44 -16.04 6.45
C LYS A 69 26.56 -16.19 5.39
N LYS A 70 26.90 -15.03 4.80
CA LYS A 70 28.23 -14.49 4.40
C LYS A 70 29.41 -15.48 4.21
N GLU A 71 29.89 -15.64 2.98
CA GLU A 71 31.20 -15.12 2.48
C GLU A 71 31.49 -15.59 1.03
N ASP A 72 32.26 -14.74 0.33
CA ASP A 72 32.96 -14.91 -0.95
C ASP A 72 32.20 -15.06 -2.28
N CYS A 73 32.15 -13.94 -3.02
CA CYS A 73 31.68 -13.83 -4.39
C CYS A 73 32.86 -13.82 -5.39
N SER A 74 32.72 -14.54 -6.51
CA SER A 74 33.38 -14.14 -7.77
C SER A 74 32.72 -14.74 -9.04
N ASN A 75 32.70 -13.89 -10.09
CA ASN A 75 32.68 -14.15 -11.55
C ASN A 75 31.41 -13.85 -12.43
N VAL A 76 31.55 -12.93 -13.42
CA VAL A 76 30.52 -11.99 -13.97
C VAL A 76 29.62 -12.72 -14.94
N GLN A 77 28.34 -12.81 -14.55
CA GLN A 77 27.15 -12.97 -15.37
C GLN A 77 25.99 -12.84 -14.35
N HIS A 78 25.16 -11.77 -14.39
CA HIS A 78 24.36 -11.23 -13.24
C HIS A 78 25.00 -11.51 -11.86
N ARG A 79 26.15 -10.89 -11.57
CA ARG A 79 26.80 -11.02 -10.26
C ARG A 79 26.08 -10.15 -9.22
N SER A 80 25.28 -10.76 -8.35
CA SER A 80 24.94 -10.13 -7.07
C SER A 80 26.13 -10.24 -6.12
N HIS A 81 26.46 -9.15 -5.44
CA HIS A 81 27.40 -9.17 -4.30
C HIS A 81 26.64 -8.64 -3.08
N THR A 82 26.64 -9.41 -2.00
CA THR A 82 26.05 -8.98 -0.73
C THR A 82 26.90 -7.87 -0.12
N CYS A 83 26.36 -6.65 -0.04
CA CYS A 83 26.96 -5.57 0.75
C CYS A 83 26.44 -5.63 2.18
N SER A 84 27.25 -5.24 3.17
CA SER A 84 26.80 -5.12 4.56
C SER A 84 25.69 -4.08 4.65
N GLY A 85 24.47 -4.53 4.94
CA GLY A 85 23.29 -3.68 5.00
C GLY A 85 23.40 -2.61 6.08
N SER A 86 23.19 -1.37 5.69
CA SER A 86 22.68 -0.32 6.57
C SER A 86 21.16 -0.47 6.64
N ASP A 87 20.58 -0.40 7.84
CA ASP A 87 19.13 -0.24 8.06
C ASP A 87 18.70 1.13 7.54
N VAL A 88 18.59 1.24 6.21
CA VAL A 88 18.08 2.45 5.57
C VAL A 88 16.55 2.36 5.62
N PHE A 89 15.95 3.31 6.32
CA PHE A 89 14.52 3.56 6.29
C PHE A 89 14.09 3.77 4.83
N ILE A 90 13.11 2.99 4.35
CA ILE A 90 12.49 3.28 3.06
C ILE A 90 11.32 4.22 3.37
N PRO A 91 11.38 5.49 2.96
CA PRO A 91 10.26 6.40 3.13
C PRO A 91 9.04 5.90 2.34
N LEU A 92 7.85 6.16 2.88
CA LEU A 92 6.61 5.86 2.18
C LEU A 92 6.49 6.76 0.94
N ASP A 93 6.16 6.16 -0.20
CA ASP A 93 5.90 6.89 -1.45
C ASP A 93 4.41 7.20 -1.57
N ILE A 94 3.89 8.01 -0.61
CA ILE A 94 2.47 8.35 -0.52
C ILE A 94 2.08 9.26 -1.69
N LEU A 95 1.17 8.77 -2.53
CA LEU A 95 0.65 9.54 -3.65
C LEU A 95 -0.69 10.23 -3.28
N PRO A 96 -0.82 11.56 -3.43
CA PRO A 96 -2.09 12.25 -3.18
C PRO A 96 -3.18 11.83 -4.18
N TYR A 97 -4.43 11.82 -3.73
CA TYR A 97 -5.55 11.26 -4.51
C TYR A 97 -5.90 12.10 -5.73
N GLU A 98 -5.65 13.41 -5.70
CA GLU A 98 -5.81 14.30 -6.87
C GLU A 98 -5.01 13.84 -8.10
N TYR A 99 -3.84 13.21 -7.91
CA TYR A 99 -3.02 12.68 -9.01
C TYR A 99 -3.59 11.39 -9.59
N VAL A 100 -4.32 10.62 -8.78
CA VAL A 100 -5.02 9.41 -9.21
C VAL A 100 -6.29 9.78 -9.98
N LEU A 101 -6.99 10.82 -9.52
CA LEU A 101 -8.28 11.25 -10.07
C LEU A 101 -8.17 12.23 -11.25
N GLY A 102 -7.02 12.85 -11.47
CA GLY A 102 -6.81 13.84 -12.51
C GLY A 102 -6.53 13.25 -13.89
N ASP A 103 -7.10 13.86 -14.94
CA ASP A 103 -6.87 13.56 -16.37
C ASP A 103 -5.40 13.76 -16.85
N SER A 104 -4.49 14.21 -15.98
CA SER A 104 -3.16 14.71 -16.36
C SER A 104 -2.02 13.70 -16.15
N SER A 105 -2.31 12.47 -15.73
CA SER A 105 -1.28 11.53 -15.28
C SER A 105 -0.51 10.88 -16.45
N ASN A 106 0.53 11.58 -16.89
CA ASN A 106 1.78 10.94 -17.35
C ASN A 106 2.51 10.22 -16.18
N VAL A 107 1.79 9.82 -15.12
CA VAL A 107 2.36 8.95 -14.11
C VAL A 107 2.52 7.62 -14.81
N GLU A 108 3.75 7.13 -14.93
CA GLU A 108 3.99 5.82 -15.52
C GLU A 108 3.20 4.77 -14.73
N ASN A 109 2.04 4.36 -15.27
CA ASN A 109 1.09 3.37 -14.71
C ASN A 109 1.73 1.97 -14.47
N SER A 110 3.03 1.83 -14.73
CA SER A 110 3.81 0.62 -14.51
C SER A 110 4.34 0.47 -13.09
N PHE A 111 4.40 1.53 -12.28
CA PHE A 111 5.01 1.45 -10.95
C PHE A 111 3.99 1.50 -9.83
N THR A 112 4.20 0.65 -8.82
CA THR A 112 3.39 0.61 -7.60
C THR A 112 3.66 1.83 -6.71
N ARG A 113 2.63 2.30 -6.00
CA ARG A 113 2.62 3.48 -5.12
C ARG A 113 2.04 3.14 -3.75
N ASP A 114 2.28 4.02 -2.78
CA ASP A 114 1.72 3.89 -1.44
C ASP A 114 0.56 4.89 -1.28
N PHE A 115 -0.47 4.52 -0.52
CA PHE A 115 -1.67 5.35 -0.30
C PHE A 115 -2.06 5.30 1.17
N LEU A 116 -2.56 6.42 1.69
CA LEU A 116 -3.00 6.53 3.07
C LEU A 116 -4.35 7.21 3.11
N GLY A 117 -5.31 6.59 3.80
CA GLY A 117 -6.64 7.15 3.97
C GLY A 117 -7.45 6.39 5.00
N PHE A 118 -8.59 6.93 5.38
CA PHE A 118 -9.55 6.18 6.18
C PHE A 118 -10.52 5.40 5.30
N ILE A 119 -10.94 4.24 5.79
CA ILE A 119 -11.89 3.38 5.09
C ILE A 119 -13.28 4.01 5.18
N PHE A 120 -13.75 4.57 4.07
CA PHE A 120 -15.05 5.23 3.98
C PHE A 120 -16.19 4.22 3.74
N GLU A 121 -15.99 3.30 2.79
CA GLU A 121 -16.99 2.31 2.40
C GLU A 121 -16.32 0.99 2.02
N VAL A 122 -17.00 -0.13 2.25
CA VAL A 122 -16.54 -1.46 1.84
C VAL A 122 -17.66 -2.19 1.13
N ASN A 123 -17.41 -2.54 -0.12
CA ASN A 123 -18.26 -3.31 -1.00
C ASN A 123 -17.71 -4.74 -1.13
N ILE A 124 -18.41 -5.70 -0.52
CA ILE A 124 -17.97 -7.10 -0.49
C ILE A 124 -18.24 -7.75 -1.85
N THR A 125 -17.27 -7.68 -2.75
CA THR A 125 -17.33 -8.28 -4.09
C THR A 125 -16.65 -9.65 -4.10
N LYS A 126 -17.40 -10.74 -3.90
CA LYS A 126 -16.77 -12.05 -3.66
C LYS A 126 -15.98 -12.63 -4.83
N LEU A 127 -16.33 -12.33 -6.08
CA LEU A 127 -15.63 -12.85 -7.27
C LEU A 127 -15.61 -11.77 -8.34
N THR A 128 -14.45 -11.55 -8.95
CA THR A 128 -14.26 -10.65 -10.10
C THR A 128 -13.40 -11.32 -11.16
N GLU A 129 -13.62 -10.94 -12.42
CA GLU A 129 -12.69 -11.26 -13.50
C GLU A 129 -11.35 -10.57 -13.24
N ASP A 130 -10.26 -11.29 -13.51
CA ASP A 130 -8.90 -10.87 -13.27
C ASP A 130 -7.97 -11.40 -14.37
N ASP A 131 -7.74 -10.54 -15.36
CA ASP A 131 -6.91 -10.88 -16.51
C ASP A 131 -5.44 -11.10 -16.18
N SER A 132 -4.97 -10.64 -15.01
CA SER A 132 -3.60 -10.87 -14.54
C SER A 132 -3.33 -12.33 -14.17
N ILE A 133 -4.37 -13.14 -13.94
CA ILE A 133 -4.18 -14.57 -13.66
C ILE A 133 -3.55 -15.24 -14.89
N PRO A 134 -2.40 -15.90 -14.75
CA PRO A 134 -1.78 -16.63 -15.86
C PRO A 134 -2.68 -17.77 -16.32
N ARG A 135 -2.86 -17.91 -17.63
CA ARG A 135 -3.65 -19.00 -18.23
C ARG A 135 -3.06 -19.38 -19.56
N ASN A 136 -2.95 -20.69 -19.81
CA ASN A 136 -2.62 -21.22 -21.12
C ASN A 136 -3.65 -20.72 -22.17
N ALA A 137 -3.19 -20.30 -23.34
CA ALA A 137 -4.03 -19.83 -24.45
C ALA A 137 -5.13 -20.83 -24.89
N LEU A 138 -4.95 -22.13 -24.62
CA LEU A 138 -5.93 -23.17 -24.94
C LEU A 138 -6.99 -23.38 -23.85
N ASN A 139 -6.82 -22.83 -22.66
CA ASN A 139 -7.80 -22.89 -21.59
C ASN A 139 -8.70 -21.65 -21.69
N ASP A 140 -10.02 -21.84 -21.75
CA ASP A 140 -11.04 -20.80 -21.86
C ASP A 140 -11.84 -20.56 -20.57
N ASP A 141 -11.52 -21.28 -19.48
CA ASP A 141 -12.14 -21.07 -18.17
C ASP A 141 -11.99 -19.61 -17.73
N PRO A 142 -13.03 -19.02 -17.13
CA PRO A 142 -13.02 -17.61 -16.75
C PRO A 142 -11.94 -17.37 -15.70
N LYS A 143 -11.11 -16.35 -15.94
CA LYS A 143 -10.06 -15.94 -15.00
C LYS A 143 -10.71 -15.18 -13.84
N ILE A 144 -11.21 -15.89 -12.83
CA ILE A 144 -11.87 -15.29 -11.67
C ILE A 144 -11.03 -15.40 -10.42
N THR A 145 -11.02 -14.34 -9.62
CA THR A 145 -10.41 -14.33 -8.29
C THR A 145 -11.37 -13.73 -7.27
N ASN A 146 -11.16 -14.07 -6.00
CA ASN A 146 -11.87 -13.38 -4.93
C ASN A 146 -11.37 -11.94 -4.85
N SER A 147 -12.26 -10.99 -4.58
CA SER A 147 -11.86 -9.61 -4.37
C SER A 147 -12.66 -8.94 -3.26
N ILE A 148 -12.32 -7.69 -2.98
CA ILE A 148 -13.12 -6.79 -2.18
C ILE A 148 -12.80 -5.38 -2.65
N ASP A 149 -13.86 -4.60 -2.87
CA ASP A 149 -13.75 -3.20 -3.25
C ASP A 149 -14.00 -2.35 -2.01
N PHE A 150 -13.19 -1.32 -1.82
CA PHE A 150 -13.34 -0.40 -0.71
C PHE A 150 -12.93 0.99 -1.13
N THR A 151 -13.50 1.99 -0.48
CA THR A 151 -13.23 3.39 -0.75
C THR A 151 -12.34 3.93 0.35
N LEU A 152 -11.18 4.47 -0.01
CA LEU A 152 -10.39 5.29 0.88
C LEU A 152 -10.72 6.76 0.67
N GLN A 153 -10.77 7.50 1.77
CA GLN A 153 -10.90 8.96 1.77
C GLN A 153 -9.67 9.58 2.44
N ASP A 154 -9.14 10.66 1.84
CA ASP A 154 -8.03 11.43 2.41
C ASP A 154 -8.55 12.58 3.29
N ASN A 155 -7.62 13.36 3.84
CA ASN A 155 -7.93 14.48 4.74
C ASN A 155 -8.64 15.65 4.04
N ASP A 156 -8.50 15.77 2.72
CA ASP A 156 -9.18 16.78 1.91
C ASP A 156 -10.59 16.32 1.46
N GLY A 157 -10.96 15.09 1.82
CA GLY A 157 -12.24 14.48 1.51
C GLY A 157 -12.32 13.87 0.11
N ALA A 158 -11.23 13.86 -0.67
CA ALA A 158 -11.15 13.16 -1.94
C ALA A 158 -11.19 11.65 -1.72
N ARG A 159 -11.71 10.91 -2.69
CA ARG A 159 -12.00 9.47 -2.55
C ARG A 159 -11.44 8.67 -3.70
N ILE A 160 -10.77 7.57 -3.38
CA ILE A 160 -10.33 6.59 -4.36
C ILE A 160 -10.96 5.22 -4.11
N ILE A 161 -11.35 4.56 -5.20
CA ILE A 161 -11.89 3.20 -5.16
C ILE A 161 -10.71 2.23 -5.31
N CYS A 162 -10.59 1.33 -4.35
CA CYS A 162 -9.50 0.37 -4.23
C CYS A 162 -10.04 -1.05 -4.38
N ARG A 163 -9.31 -1.95 -5.06
CA ARG A 163 -9.63 -3.37 -5.15
C ARG A 163 -8.51 -4.25 -4.62
N ALA A 164 -8.77 -4.97 -3.54
CA ALA A 164 -7.89 -6.04 -3.08
C ALA A 164 -8.32 -7.38 -3.70
N LYS A 165 -7.37 -8.14 -4.26
CA LYS A 165 -7.61 -9.42 -4.92
C LYS A 165 -7.02 -10.60 -4.14
N GLY A 166 -7.49 -11.81 -4.46
CA GLY A 166 -6.97 -13.08 -3.98
C GLY A 166 -6.87 -13.17 -2.45
N ALA A 167 -5.70 -13.62 -1.97
CA ALA A 167 -5.43 -13.78 -0.55
C ALA A 167 -5.47 -12.45 0.23
N LEU A 168 -5.04 -11.35 -0.41
CA LEU A 168 -5.06 -10.02 0.22
C LEU A 168 -6.50 -9.55 0.46
N GLY A 169 -7.38 -9.74 -0.53
CA GLY A 169 -8.82 -9.45 -0.39
C GLY A 169 -9.49 -10.31 0.70
N ALA A 170 -9.15 -11.59 0.77
CA ALA A 170 -9.65 -12.46 1.84
C ALA A 170 -9.18 -12.02 3.24
N LYS A 171 -7.92 -11.58 3.37
CA LYS A 171 -7.36 -11.02 4.62
C LYS A 171 -8.11 -9.76 5.04
N PHE A 172 -8.34 -8.83 4.09
CA PHE A 172 -9.08 -7.61 4.34
C PHE A 172 -10.51 -7.91 4.79
N LEU A 173 -11.24 -8.75 4.05
CA LEU A 173 -12.61 -9.15 4.38
C LEU A 173 -12.70 -9.72 5.81
N ARG A 174 -11.75 -10.60 6.18
CA ARG A 174 -11.71 -11.18 7.52
C ARG A 174 -11.61 -10.09 8.58
N PHE A 175 -10.66 -9.16 8.43
CA PHE A 175 -10.52 -8.04 9.38
C PHE A 175 -11.80 -7.20 9.45
N TRP A 176 -12.34 -6.81 8.30
CA TRP A 176 -13.55 -5.99 8.21
C TRP A 176 -14.76 -6.64 8.89
N LEU A 177 -14.89 -7.97 8.82
CA LEU A 177 -15.96 -8.69 9.52
C LEU A 177 -15.82 -8.67 11.04
N TYR A 178 -14.60 -8.54 11.58
CA TYR A 178 -14.37 -8.47 13.03
C TYR A 178 -14.44 -7.05 13.58
N TYR A 179 -13.90 -6.08 12.84
CA TYR A 179 -13.62 -4.73 13.34
C TYR A 179 -14.25 -3.62 12.50
N GLY A 180 -14.87 -3.94 11.37
CA GLY A 180 -15.47 -2.93 10.50
C GLY A 180 -16.60 -2.17 11.20
N LYS A 181 -16.73 -0.88 10.86
CA LYS A 181 -17.78 0.04 11.35
C LYS A 181 -17.77 0.33 12.86
N THR A 182 -16.78 -0.12 13.63
CA THR A 182 -16.71 0.20 15.07
C THR A 182 -16.18 1.60 15.32
N GLU A 183 -15.23 2.05 14.50
CA GLU A 183 -14.58 3.36 14.55
C GLU A 183 -14.04 3.71 13.16
N SER A 184 -13.51 4.92 13.01
CA SER A 184 -12.74 5.31 11.82
C SER A 184 -11.46 4.49 11.76
N ILE A 185 -11.23 3.80 10.64
CA ILE A 185 -10.07 2.93 10.45
C ILE A 185 -9.16 3.58 9.42
N VAL A 186 -7.96 3.98 9.85
CA VAL A 186 -6.89 4.42 8.96
C VAL A 186 -6.28 3.19 8.30
N CYS A 187 -6.06 3.25 7.00
CA CYS A 187 -5.52 2.17 6.20
C CYS A 187 -4.34 2.70 5.39
N LEU A 188 -3.17 2.12 5.62
CA LEU A 188 -1.98 2.32 4.81
C LEU A 188 -1.91 1.20 3.77
N LEU A 189 -1.91 1.58 2.50
CA LEU A 189 -1.68 0.71 1.36
C LEU A 189 -0.25 0.91 0.89
N THR A 190 0.51 -0.18 0.73
CA THR A 190 1.90 -0.11 0.23
C THR A 190 2.08 -0.99 -1.00
N ASP A 191 2.73 -0.44 -2.02
CA ASP A 191 2.99 -1.07 -3.31
C ASP A 191 1.71 -1.48 -4.07
N TRP A 192 0.78 -0.54 -4.27
CA TRP A 192 -0.47 -0.73 -5.02
C TRP A 192 -0.38 -0.11 -6.41
N ARG A 193 -1.05 -0.71 -7.39
CA ARG A 193 -1.01 -0.28 -8.78
C ARG A 193 -2.16 0.68 -9.09
N ILE A 194 -1.86 1.73 -9.85
CA ILE A 194 -2.85 2.66 -10.39
C ILE A 194 -3.39 2.08 -11.71
N LEU A 195 -4.71 2.11 -11.86
CA LEU A 195 -5.41 1.67 -13.07
C LEU A 195 -5.75 2.85 -13.98
N ASP A 196 -6.25 2.56 -15.18
CA ASP A 196 -6.61 3.61 -16.14
C ASP A 196 -7.88 4.34 -15.68
N ILE A 197 -8.06 5.60 -16.12
CA ILE A 197 -9.15 6.45 -15.65
C ILE A 197 -10.55 5.94 -16.02
N ASP A 198 -10.64 5.11 -17.06
CA ASP A 198 -11.88 4.49 -17.51
C ASP A 198 -12.26 3.25 -16.66
N ASP A 199 -11.35 2.76 -15.80
CA ASP A 199 -11.62 1.65 -14.91
C ASP A 199 -12.57 2.08 -13.76
N PRO A 200 -13.52 1.23 -13.37
CA PRO A 200 -14.42 1.51 -12.24
C PRO A 200 -13.70 1.51 -10.88
N VAL A 201 -12.42 1.13 -10.86
CA VAL A 201 -11.54 1.08 -9.70
C VAL A 201 -10.30 1.89 -10.04
N HIS A 202 -9.86 2.75 -9.13
CA HIS A 202 -8.70 3.61 -9.37
C HIS A 202 -7.38 2.92 -9.04
N VAL A 203 -7.36 2.09 -7.98
CA VAL A 203 -6.16 1.39 -7.53
C VAL A 203 -6.43 -0.08 -7.22
N GLN A 204 -5.46 -0.94 -7.54
CA GLN A 204 -5.61 -2.39 -7.40
C GLN A 204 -4.37 -3.01 -6.75
N SER A 205 -4.60 -4.06 -5.97
CA SER A 205 -3.53 -4.86 -5.39
C SER A 205 -2.82 -5.69 -6.47
N GLU A 206 -1.50 -5.62 -6.46
CA GLU A 206 -0.58 -6.48 -7.20
C GLU A 206 -0.26 -7.74 -6.38
N GLU A 207 -0.41 -8.91 -6.98
CA GLU A 207 -0.18 -10.18 -6.30
C GLU A 207 1.27 -10.35 -5.87
N GLY A 208 1.50 -10.83 -4.64
CA GLY A 208 2.85 -11.06 -4.11
C GLY A 208 3.60 -9.80 -3.65
N ILE A 209 3.12 -8.60 -3.99
CA ILE A 209 3.76 -7.33 -3.61
C ILE A 209 2.88 -6.50 -2.68
N SER A 210 1.63 -6.21 -3.06
CA SER A 210 0.83 -5.25 -2.32
C SER A 210 0.55 -5.70 -0.89
N THR A 211 0.73 -4.77 0.05
CA THR A 211 0.42 -4.97 1.46
C THR A 211 -0.49 -3.86 1.96
N PHE A 212 -1.19 -4.12 3.06
CA PHE A 212 -1.95 -3.10 3.78
C PHE A 212 -1.78 -3.29 5.28
N GLU A 213 -1.92 -2.19 6.02
CA GLU A 213 -1.93 -2.14 7.47
C GLU A 213 -3.08 -1.27 7.95
N PHE A 214 -3.81 -1.75 8.95
CA PHE A 214 -4.88 -0.99 9.60
C PHE A 214 -4.33 -0.34 10.86
N ASN A 215 -4.58 0.96 11.03
CA ASN A 215 -4.10 1.78 12.14
C ASN A 215 -2.61 1.55 12.46
N PRO A 216 -1.70 1.67 11.46
CA PRO A 216 -0.28 1.51 11.71
C PRO A 216 0.23 2.59 12.68
N ILE A 217 1.27 2.26 13.44
CA ILE A 217 1.87 3.13 14.46
C ILE A 217 3.37 3.29 14.22
N GLY A 218 3.94 4.43 14.65
CA GLY A 218 5.38 4.68 14.54
C GLY A 218 5.83 5.08 13.13
N LEU A 219 4.92 5.67 12.35
CA LEU A 219 5.17 6.25 11.04
C LEU A 219 4.73 7.72 11.08
N ASP A 220 5.68 8.64 10.93
CA ASP A 220 5.44 10.08 11.05
C ASP A 220 4.33 10.55 10.08
N GLU A 221 4.26 9.98 8.88
CA GLU A 221 3.23 10.30 7.88
C GLU A 221 1.82 9.89 8.35
N VAL A 222 1.71 8.78 9.08
CA VAL A 222 0.42 8.27 9.60
C VAL A 222 -0.01 9.07 10.82
N ASP A 223 0.94 9.39 11.71
CA ASP A 223 0.69 10.20 12.89
C ASP A 223 0.19 11.60 12.46
N TYR A 224 0.89 12.24 11.51
CA TYR A 224 0.47 13.53 10.94
C TYR A 224 -0.90 13.46 10.25
N PHE A 225 -1.16 12.41 9.47
CA PHE A 225 -2.47 12.21 8.83
C PHE A 225 -3.60 12.13 9.85
N THR A 226 -3.37 11.38 10.94
CA THR A 226 -4.37 11.14 12.00
C THR A 226 -4.61 12.39 12.85
N GLU A 227 -3.54 13.16 13.14
CA GLU A 227 -3.65 14.43 13.88
C GLU A 227 -4.54 15.45 13.16
N ILE A 228 -4.40 15.57 11.83
CA ILE A 228 -5.24 16.48 11.03
C ILE A 228 -6.72 16.10 11.20
N MET A 229 -7.05 14.81 11.07
CA MET A 229 -8.41 14.32 11.26
C MET A 229 -8.95 14.67 12.64
N CYS A 230 -8.22 14.35 13.70
CA CYS A 230 -8.64 14.64 15.08
C CYS A 230 -8.73 16.14 15.38
N SER A 231 -7.96 16.99 14.69
CA SER A 231 -8.02 18.45 14.84
C SER A 231 -9.18 19.11 14.09
N SER A 232 -9.74 18.40 13.10
CA SER A 232 -10.81 18.89 12.23
C SER A 232 -12.23 18.63 12.76
N ASP A 233 -12.37 17.92 13.89
CA ASP A 233 -13.62 17.80 14.65
C ASP A 233 -13.88 19.12 15.41
N PRO A 234 -14.81 19.99 14.97
CA PRO A 234 -15.18 21.20 15.69
C PRO A 234 -16.33 20.87 16.65
N ASP A 235 -16.09 20.02 17.64
CA ASP A 235 -17.00 19.80 18.77
C ASP A 235 -16.26 20.05 20.09
N SER A 236 -15.76 21.27 20.21
CA SER A 236 -15.74 21.95 21.50
C SER A 236 -16.29 23.35 21.26
N GLU A 237 -17.62 23.44 21.12
CA GLU A 237 -18.32 24.64 21.52
C GLU A 237 -17.98 24.86 23.00
N GLU A 238 -16.94 25.66 23.26
CA GLU A 238 -16.85 26.43 24.49
C GLU A 238 -18.02 27.41 24.42
N GLU A 239 -19.22 26.94 24.80
CA GLU A 239 -20.27 27.81 25.31
C GLU A 239 -19.68 28.52 26.52
N GLU A 240 -19.09 29.69 26.30
CA GLU A 240 -18.80 30.62 27.38
C GLU A 240 -20.12 30.95 28.07
N ASP A 241 -20.26 30.41 29.29
CA ASP A 241 -21.36 30.60 30.21
C ASP A 241 -21.86 32.05 30.20
N GLU A 242 -23.03 32.30 29.59
CA GLU A 242 -23.81 33.50 29.91
C GLU A 242 -24.16 33.42 31.40
N GLU A 243 -23.59 34.33 32.20
CA GLU A 243 -23.92 34.55 33.60
C GLU A 243 -25.44 34.76 33.78
N MET A 244 -26.19 33.67 33.95
CA MET A 244 -27.57 33.75 34.44
C MET A 244 -27.54 33.99 35.94
N GLU A 245 -27.66 35.28 36.28
CA GLU A 245 -27.99 35.80 37.60
C GLU A 245 -29.17 35.00 38.19
N PHE A 246 -28.87 34.07 39.11
CA PHE A 246 -29.87 33.27 39.80
C PHE A 246 -30.63 34.16 40.79
N ASP A 247 -31.82 34.61 40.38
CA ASP A 247 -32.73 35.38 41.21
C ASP A 247 -33.14 34.58 42.46
N TYR A 248 -32.85 35.18 43.61
CA TYR A 248 -33.01 34.64 44.94
C TYR A 248 -34.50 34.58 45.32
N PHE A 249 -35.17 33.44 45.13
CA PHE A 249 -36.53 33.24 45.67
C PHE A 249 -36.73 31.86 46.30
N ASN A 250 -36.05 31.60 47.41
CA ASN A 250 -36.34 30.46 48.29
C ASN A 250 -37.36 30.86 49.37
N GLY A 251 -38.62 31.02 48.95
CA GLY A 251 -39.75 31.24 49.83
C GLY A 251 -40.73 30.08 49.76
N CYS A 252 -40.55 29.06 50.62
CA CYS A 252 -41.63 28.29 51.26
C CYS A 252 -41.06 27.28 52.26
N LYS A 253 -40.84 27.72 53.51
CA LYS A 253 -40.95 26.83 54.68
C LYS A 253 -42.37 26.92 55.20
N SER A 254 -43.09 25.80 55.17
CA SER A 254 -43.77 25.29 56.37
C SER A 254 -44.57 24.03 56.03
N GLU A 255 -44.01 22.87 56.36
CA GLU A 255 -44.82 21.73 56.78
C GLU A 255 -44.73 21.56 58.29
N ASN A 256 -45.91 21.29 58.85
CA ASN A 256 -46.22 20.63 60.12
C ASN A 256 -46.24 21.45 61.42
N LYS A 257 -47.46 21.61 61.95
CA LYS A 257 -47.83 21.02 63.26
C LYS A 257 -49.35 20.91 63.44
N LYS A 258 -49.76 19.78 64.02
CA LYS A 258 -50.96 19.64 64.87
C LYS A 258 -50.85 20.57 66.07
#